data_AF-A0A353TWV6-F1
#
_entry.id   AF-A0A353TWV6-F1
#
_cell.length_a   1.000
_cell.length_b   1.000
_cell.length_c   1.000
_cell.angle_alpha   90.00
_cell.angle_beta   90.00
_cell.angle_gamma   90.00
#
_symmetry.space_group_name_H-M   'P 1'
#
loop_
_entity.id
_entity.type
_entity.pdbx_description
1 polymer ?
#
loop_
_entity_poly.entity_id
_entity_poly.type
_entity_poly.pdbx_seq_one_letter_code
_entity_poly.pdbx_strand_id
1 'polypeptide(L)'
;MGNKSEKSGLLNIGQDWASVVAGFLMIAIILFAGYNIQVPSFAGKTGWGDFSSLLAGLFSSQQALSVSATLLLFLTIAIIGIKLSGEPLKHFIQGFITLFVLALVAQIISSFTGFKNYGLETVIFSLAIGLLIGNLTKLPSWIRSALHTELYVKIGLILLGGTILFGDILKAGGLGMIQAVVVVFGVWYFAFWVAKKLKVDDEYATLLASAVSICG
;
A
#
# COMPACT_ATOMS: atom_id res chain seq x y z
N MET A 1 -3.50 29.73 40.48
CA MET A 1 -3.81 30.62 39.34
C MET A 1 -3.31 29.98 38.06
N GLY A 2 -4.18 29.77 37.07
CA GLY A 2 -3.75 29.53 35.68
C GLY A 2 -3.93 28.11 35.13
N ASN A 3 -5.13 27.56 35.25
CA ASN A 3 -5.65 26.46 34.43
C ASN A 3 -5.36 26.73 32.94
N LYS A 4 -4.64 25.81 32.26
CA LYS A 4 -4.58 25.75 30.79
C LYS A 4 -5.19 24.45 30.32
N SER A 5 -6.51 24.43 30.39
CA SER A 5 -7.43 23.94 29.36
C SER A 5 -6.97 22.66 28.66
N GLU A 6 -7.36 21.52 29.22
CA GLU A 6 -7.81 20.38 28.42
C GLU A 6 -8.75 20.91 27.33
N LYS A 7 -8.25 21.00 26.09
CA LYS A 7 -9.13 21.02 24.93
C LYS A 7 -9.42 19.56 24.59
N SER A 8 -10.40 19.01 25.30
CA SER A 8 -11.20 17.88 24.84
C SER A 8 -11.85 18.27 23.50
N GLY A 9 -11.16 17.92 22.40
CA GLY A 9 -11.75 17.93 21.07
C GLY A 9 -12.52 16.62 20.89
N LEU A 10 -13.82 16.72 20.64
CA LEU A 10 -14.85 15.67 20.62
C LEU A 10 -14.62 14.40 19.75
N LEU A 11 -13.45 14.20 19.14
CA LEU A 11 -13.14 13.02 18.32
C LEU A 11 -11.63 12.69 18.35
N ASN A 12 -11.08 12.34 19.51
CA ASN A 12 -9.75 11.73 19.57
C ASN A 12 -9.89 10.27 20.03
N ILE A 13 -10.09 9.37 19.06
CA ILE A 13 -10.38 7.95 19.31
C ILE A 13 -9.07 7.12 19.31
N GLY A 14 -7.92 7.78 19.11
CA GLY A 14 -6.61 7.15 18.94
C GLY A 14 -6.38 6.63 17.51
N GLN A 15 -5.10 6.49 17.13
CA GLN A 15 -4.70 6.05 15.79
C GLN A 15 -5.26 4.65 15.43
N ASP A 16 -5.42 3.78 16.43
CA ASP A 16 -5.97 2.43 16.27
C ASP A 16 -7.40 2.44 15.74
N TRP A 17 -8.30 3.11 16.44
CA TRP A 17 -9.71 3.18 16.04
C TRP A 17 -9.91 4.07 14.81
N ALA A 18 -9.08 5.09 14.63
CA ALA A 18 -9.09 5.91 13.42
C ALA A 18 -8.81 5.06 12.16
N SER A 19 -7.87 4.12 12.24
CA SER A 19 -7.55 3.22 11.12
C SER A 19 -8.71 2.27 10.77
N VAL A 20 -9.41 1.75 11.79
CA VAL A 20 -10.56 0.87 11.61
C VAL A 20 -11.71 1.62 10.93
N VAL A 21 -12.04 2.83 11.44
CA VAL A 21 -13.09 3.67 10.86
C VAL A 21 -12.75 4.06 9.43
N ALA A 22 -11.50 4.44 9.15
CA ALA A 22 -11.03 4.74 7.80
C ALA A 22 -11.14 3.54 6.84
N GLY A 23 -10.80 2.34 7.31
CA GLY A 23 -10.92 1.09 6.52
C GLY A 23 -12.38 0.75 6.20
N PHE A 24 -13.28 0.76 7.19
CA PHE A 24 -14.70 0.51 6.96
C PHE A 24 -15.36 1.57 6.08
N LEU A 25 -14.99 2.85 6.25
CA LEU A 25 -15.43 3.91 5.34
C LEU A 25 -14.96 3.66 3.91
N MET A 26 -13.73 3.20 3.71
CA MET A 26 -13.25 2.86 2.37
C MET A 26 -14.07 1.74 1.74
N ILE A 27 -14.34 0.65 2.48
CA ILE A 27 -15.21 -0.44 2.00
C ILE A 27 -16.61 0.08 1.66
N ALA A 28 -17.21 0.88 2.54
CA ALA A 28 -18.54 1.46 2.29
C ALA A 28 -18.54 2.32 1.02
N ILE A 29 -17.54 3.19 0.84
CA ILE A 29 -17.42 4.02 -0.37
C ILE A 29 -17.32 3.15 -1.63
N ILE A 30 -16.51 2.09 -1.62
CA ILE A 30 -16.36 1.19 -2.77
C ILE A 30 -17.68 0.49 -3.11
N LEU A 31 -18.38 -0.04 -2.10
CA LEU A 31 -19.65 -0.75 -2.27
C LEU A 31 -20.79 0.18 -2.73
N PHE A 32 -20.91 1.37 -2.13
CA PHE A 32 -21.98 2.32 -2.44
C PHE A 32 -21.74 3.12 -3.72
N ALA A 33 -20.48 3.47 -4.03
CA ALA A 33 -20.16 4.21 -5.26
C ALA A 33 -20.05 3.29 -6.48
N GLY A 34 -20.04 1.96 -6.30
CA GLY A 34 -19.82 0.99 -7.39
C GLY A 34 -18.49 1.19 -8.13
N TYR A 35 -17.56 1.93 -7.53
CA TYR A 35 -16.34 2.38 -8.17
C TYR A 35 -15.30 1.27 -8.08
N ASN A 36 -15.05 0.61 -9.20
CA ASN A 36 -13.89 -0.25 -9.32
C ASN A 36 -12.65 0.65 -9.23
N ILE A 37 -11.81 0.43 -8.21
CA ILE A 37 -10.53 1.12 -8.06
C ILE A 37 -9.67 0.74 -9.26
N GLN A 38 -9.73 1.53 -10.32
CA GLN A 38 -8.82 1.43 -11.44
C GLN A 38 -7.60 2.24 -11.05
N VAL A 39 -6.57 1.52 -10.60
CA VAL A 39 -5.26 2.12 -10.42
C VAL A 39 -4.82 2.76 -11.74
N PRO A 40 -4.30 4.01 -11.70
CA PRO A 40 -3.88 4.69 -12.91
C PRO A 40 -2.81 3.84 -13.61
N SER A 41 -3.13 3.35 -14.81
CA SER A 41 -2.22 2.56 -15.63
C SER A 41 -1.72 3.40 -16.80
N PHE A 42 -0.53 3.98 -16.61
CA PHE A 42 0.11 4.78 -17.64
C PHE A 42 0.54 3.85 -18.78
N ALA A 43 -0.10 3.97 -19.94
CA ALA A 43 0.07 3.12 -21.14
C ALA A 43 -0.68 1.77 -21.16
N GLY A 44 -1.79 1.64 -20.43
CA GLY A 44 -2.73 0.52 -20.59
C GLY A 44 -2.10 -0.86 -20.32
N LYS A 45 -2.62 -1.92 -20.95
CA LYS A 45 -2.11 -3.29 -20.74
C LYS A 45 -0.73 -3.54 -21.37
N THR A 46 -0.35 -2.80 -22.41
CA THR A 46 0.88 -3.03 -23.19
C THR A 46 2.13 -2.36 -22.63
N GLY A 47 2.00 -1.37 -21.74
CA GLY A 47 3.15 -0.61 -21.23
C GLY A 47 3.70 0.36 -22.28
N TRP A 48 4.64 1.21 -21.90
CA TRP A 48 5.25 2.19 -22.79
C TRP A 48 6.66 1.75 -23.26
N GLY A 49 6.95 1.97 -24.53
CA GLY A 49 8.26 1.72 -25.16
C GLY A 49 8.92 3.00 -25.68
N ASP A 50 8.10 3.94 -26.17
CA ASP A 50 8.54 5.25 -26.68
C ASP A 50 8.10 6.40 -25.77
N PHE A 51 8.95 7.41 -25.62
CA PHE A 51 8.66 8.60 -24.79
C PHE A 51 7.40 9.36 -25.26
N SER A 52 7.12 9.36 -26.57
CA SER A 52 5.90 9.94 -27.15
C SER A 52 4.62 9.23 -26.67
N SER A 53 4.65 7.90 -26.58
CA SER A 53 3.53 7.09 -26.08
C SER A 53 3.28 7.30 -24.58
N LEU A 54 4.35 7.50 -23.80
CA LEU A 54 4.27 7.87 -22.39
C LEU A 54 3.62 9.25 -22.24
N LEU A 55 4.09 10.25 -22.99
CA LEU A 55 3.57 11.61 -22.90
C LEU A 55 2.07 11.67 -23.26
N ALA A 56 1.68 10.99 -24.34
CA ALA A 56 0.27 10.86 -24.73
C ALA A 56 -0.58 10.17 -23.66
N GLY A 57 -0.04 9.15 -22.99
CA GLY A 57 -0.69 8.46 -21.88
C GLY A 57 -0.86 9.34 -20.64
N LEU A 58 0.18 10.08 -20.25
CA LEU A 58 0.17 10.97 -19.09
C LEU A 58 -0.84 12.11 -19.23
N PHE A 59 -0.94 12.71 -20.41
CA PHE A 59 -1.82 13.86 -20.67
C PHE A 59 -3.20 13.47 -21.23
N SER A 60 -3.51 12.18 -21.34
CA SER A 60 -4.85 11.76 -21.74
C SER A 60 -5.89 12.18 -20.69
N SER A 61 -7.03 12.71 -21.15
CA SER A 61 -8.12 13.20 -20.28
C SER A 61 -8.65 12.10 -19.35
N GLN A 62 -8.71 10.87 -19.84
CA GLN A 62 -9.10 9.69 -19.08
C GLN A 62 -8.10 9.38 -17.94
N GLN A 63 -6.80 9.49 -18.21
CA GLN A 63 -5.77 9.24 -17.20
C GLN A 63 -5.78 10.34 -16.13
N ALA A 64 -5.91 11.61 -16.53
CA ALA A 64 -6.04 12.72 -15.59
C ALA A 64 -7.24 12.52 -14.64
N LEU A 65 -8.36 12.01 -15.15
CA LEU A 65 -9.52 11.66 -14.32
C LEU A 65 -9.19 10.52 -13.34
N SER A 66 -8.55 9.45 -13.79
CA SER A 66 -8.20 8.31 -12.93
C SER A 66 -7.21 8.66 -11.82
N VAL A 67 -6.19 9.46 -12.13
CA VAL A 67 -5.18 9.93 -11.17
C VAL A 67 -5.82 10.87 -10.17
N SER A 68 -6.63 11.84 -10.62
CA SER A 68 -7.31 12.77 -9.72
C SER A 68 -8.35 12.06 -8.84
N ALA A 69 -9.13 11.12 -9.37
CA ALA A 69 -10.07 10.32 -8.60
C ALA A 69 -9.36 9.47 -7.53
N THR A 70 -8.26 8.82 -7.89
CA THR A 70 -7.44 8.04 -6.95
C THR A 70 -6.86 8.94 -5.86
N LEU A 71 -6.27 10.07 -6.23
CA LEU A 71 -5.74 11.04 -5.28
C LEU A 71 -6.83 11.51 -4.31
N LEU A 72 -7.99 11.92 -4.82
CA LEU A 72 -9.09 12.41 -3.98
C LEU A 72 -9.64 11.35 -3.03
N LEU A 73 -9.78 10.11 -3.51
CA LEU A 73 -10.26 9.00 -2.69
C LEU A 73 -9.30 8.71 -1.52
N PHE A 74 -8.02 8.49 -1.82
CA PHE A 74 -7.03 8.19 -0.78
C PHE A 74 -6.77 9.40 0.13
N LEU A 75 -6.75 10.62 -0.41
CA LEU A 75 -6.59 11.84 0.36
C LEU A 75 -7.75 12.06 1.32
N THR A 76 -8.99 11.88 0.87
CA THR A 76 -10.18 12.05 1.73
C THR A 76 -10.13 11.09 2.90
N ILE A 77 -9.79 9.83 2.65
CA ILE A 77 -9.72 8.80 3.70
C ILE A 77 -8.56 9.06 4.65
N ALA A 78 -7.40 9.48 4.12
CA ALA A 78 -6.25 9.83 4.95
C ALA A 78 -6.51 11.07 5.83
N ILE A 79 -7.20 12.08 5.30
CA ILE A 79 -7.64 13.26 6.07
C ILE A 79 -8.59 12.85 7.19
N ILE A 80 -9.54 11.94 6.93
CA ILE A 80 -10.46 11.43 7.95
C ILE A 80 -9.68 10.68 9.05
N GLY A 81 -8.78 9.77 8.65
CA GLY A 81 -7.94 9.03 9.59
C GLY A 81 -7.12 9.95 10.51
N ILE A 82 -6.59 11.04 9.98
CA ILE A 82 -5.75 11.97 10.75
C ILE A 82 -6.54 12.95 11.58
N LYS A 83 -7.69 13.43 11.09
CA LYS A 83 -8.60 14.22 11.91
C LYS A 83 -9.07 13.42 13.14
N LEU A 84 -9.35 12.13 12.97
CA LEU A 84 -9.72 11.22 14.05
C LEU A 84 -8.55 10.87 14.99
N SER A 85 -7.32 10.98 14.49
CA SER A 85 -6.09 10.76 15.26
C SER A 85 -5.61 12.01 16.01
N GLY A 86 -6.20 13.19 15.76
CA GLY A 86 -5.88 14.44 16.45
C GLY A 86 -4.59 15.14 15.98
N GLU A 87 -4.01 14.75 14.84
CA GLU A 87 -2.74 15.29 14.35
C GLU A 87 -2.87 16.51 13.41
N PRO A 88 -1.84 17.37 13.32
CA PRO A 88 -1.89 18.60 12.53
C PRO A 88 -1.97 18.34 11.01
N LEU A 89 -3.15 18.60 10.42
CA LEU A 89 -3.49 18.27 9.04
C LEU A 89 -2.59 18.92 7.96
N LYS A 90 -2.07 20.13 8.22
CA LYS A 90 -1.34 20.92 7.20
C LYS A 90 -0.02 20.27 6.77
N HIS A 91 0.74 19.72 7.73
CA HIS A 91 2.01 19.05 7.44
C HIS A 91 1.78 17.68 6.80
N PHE A 92 0.73 16.98 7.22
CA PHE A 92 0.36 15.70 6.64
C PHE A 92 0.04 15.79 5.14
N ILE A 93 -0.80 16.74 4.73
CA ILE A 93 -1.23 16.85 3.31
C ILE A 93 -0.02 17.04 2.39
N GLN A 94 0.97 17.84 2.79
CA GLN A 94 2.19 18.05 2.01
C GLN A 94 3.01 16.76 1.86
N GLY A 95 3.18 16.01 2.96
CA GLY A 95 3.85 14.71 2.93
C GLY A 95 3.08 13.68 2.10
N PHE A 96 1.75 13.63 2.23
CA PHE A 96 0.89 12.72 1.48
C PHE A 96 0.97 12.96 -0.02
N ILE A 97 0.90 14.22 -0.47
CA ILE A 97 1.06 14.57 -1.89
C ILE A 97 2.43 14.11 -2.40
N THR A 98 3.49 14.28 -1.59
CA THR A 98 4.83 13.82 -1.95
C THR A 98 4.88 12.29 -2.10
N LEU A 99 4.31 11.54 -1.15
CA LEU A 99 4.22 10.08 -1.22
C LEU A 99 3.41 9.61 -2.44
N PHE A 100 2.31 10.29 -2.74
CA PHE A 100 1.50 9.99 -3.92
C PHE A 100 2.28 10.20 -5.22
N VAL A 101 3.03 11.30 -5.34
CA VAL A 101 3.89 11.56 -6.51
C VAL A 101 4.97 10.49 -6.64
N LEU A 102 5.61 10.08 -5.53
CA LEU A 102 6.58 8.97 -5.54
C LEU A 102 5.95 7.65 -5.99
N ALA A 103 4.73 7.35 -5.55
CA ALA A 103 3.98 6.19 -6.00
C ALA A 103 3.66 6.25 -7.50
N LEU A 104 3.28 7.42 -8.03
CA LEU A 104 3.09 7.61 -9.47
C LEU A 104 4.39 7.40 -10.25
N VAL A 105 5.53 7.89 -9.73
CA VAL A 105 6.84 7.68 -10.37
C VAL A 105 7.16 6.18 -10.42
N ALA A 106 6.96 5.44 -9.32
CA ALA A 106 7.13 4.00 -9.29
C ALA A 106 6.21 3.28 -10.29
N GLN A 107 4.95 3.72 -10.40
CA GLN A 107 3.97 3.21 -11.36
C GLN A 107 4.42 3.43 -12.82
N ILE A 108 4.93 4.62 -13.14
CA ILE A 108 5.42 4.95 -14.49
C ILE A 108 6.62 4.08 -14.85
N ILE A 109 7.57 3.91 -13.92
CA ILE A 109 8.76 3.08 -14.14
C ILE A 109 8.36 1.62 -14.36
N SER A 110 7.47 1.07 -13.51
CA SER A 110 7.01 -0.32 -13.65
C SER A 110 6.22 -0.57 -14.93
N SER A 111 5.52 0.44 -15.47
CA SER A 111 4.78 0.31 -16.73
C SER A 111 5.67 0.36 -17.99
N PHE A 112 6.98 0.44 -17.85
CA PHE A 112 7.90 0.30 -18.98
C PHE A 112 7.84 -1.13 -19.54
N THR A 113 7.68 -1.26 -20.87
CA THR A 113 7.55 -2.54 -21.58
C THR A 113 8.62 -3.56 -21.20
N GLY A 114 9.88 -3.11 -21.04
CA GLY A 114 10.98 -3.97 -20.61
C GLY A 114 10.74 -4.60 -19.24
N PHE A 115 10.30 -3.83 -18.24
CA PHE A 115 10.10 -4.32 -16.87
C PHE A 115 8.80 -5.09 -16.69
N LYS A 116 7.75 -4.69 -17.41
CA LYS A 116 6.44 -5.35 -17.39
C LYS A 116 6.51 -6.78 -17.92
N ASN A 117 7.33 -7.03 -18.94
CA ASN A 117 7.55 -8.36 -19.49
C ASN A 117 8.27 -9.31 -18.51
N TYR A 118 9.07 -8.77 -17.58
CA TYR A 118 9.70 -9.54 -16.50
C TYR A 118 8.81 -9.71 -15.27
N GLY A 119 7.57 -9.19 -15.29
CA GLY A 119 6.64 -9.28 -14.16
C GLY A 119 7.06 -8.42 -12.96
N LEU A 120 7.86 -7.37 -13.17
CA LEU A 120 8.28 -6.49 -12.09
C LEU A 120 7.14 -5.57 -11.66
N GLU A 121 6.51 -5.95 -10.55
CA GLU A 121 5.41 -5.22 -9.92
C GLU A 121 5.82 -3.82 -9.45
N THR A 122 4.82 -2.95 -9.41
CA THR A 122 4.97 -1.54 -9.00
C THR A 122 5.43 -1.42 -7.55
N VAL A 123 5.08 -2.42 -6.73
CA VAL A 123 5.48 -2.57 -5.33
C VAL A 123 7.01 -2.63 -5.17
N ILE A 124 7.71 -3.36 -6.05
CA ILE A 124 9.17 -3.51 -5.99
C ILE A 124 9.85 -2.16 -6.26
N PHE A 125 9.37 -1.42 -7.27
CA PHE A 125 9.90 -0.10 -7.60
C PHE A 125 9.60 0.93 -6.50
N SER A 126 8.42 0.86 -5.89
CA SER A 126 8.07 1.72 -4.75
C SER A 126 9.01 1.49 -3.56
N LEU A 127 9.29 0.22 -3.23
CA LEU A 127 10.23 -0.16 -2.18
C LEU A 127 11.66 0.29 -2.52
N ALA A 128 12.11 0.07 -3.75
CA ALA A 128 13.44 0.47 -4.19
C ALA A 128 13.64 2.01 -4.12
N ILE A 129 12.67 2.78 -4.60
CA ILE A 129 12.69 4.25 -4.50
C ILE A 129 12.70 4.69 -3.03
N GLY A 130 11.85 4.10 -2.20
CA GLY A 130 11.80 4.39 -0.77
C GLY A 130 13.14 4.12 -0.06
N LEU A 131 13.79 2.99 -0.37
CA LEU A 131 15.09 2.62 0.17
C LEU A 131 16.19 3.58 -0.29
N LEU A 132 16.21 3.93 -1.58
CA LEU A 132 17.16 4.88 -2.15
C LEU A 132 17.03 6.26 -1.49
N ILE A 133 15.81 6.80 -1.39
CA ILE A 133 15.58 8.10 -0.76
C ILE A 133 15.98 8.05 0.72
N GLY A 134 15.59 6.99 1.44
CA GLY A 134 15.89 6.82 2.86
C GLY A 134 17.38 6.68 3.17
N ASN A 135 18.16 6.09 2.25
CA ASN A 135 19.59 5.88 2.43
C ASN A 135 20.46 7.04 1.89
N LEU A 136 20.03 7.73 0.82
CA LEU A 136 20.81 8.82 0.21
C LEU A 136 20.49 10.20 0.78
N THR A 137 19.30 10.41 1.36
CA THR A 137 18.85 11.74 1.80
C THR A 137 18.26 11.75 3.21
N LYS A 138 18.48 12.85 3.95
CA LYS A 138 17.81 13.06 5.23
C LYS A 138 16.35 13.42 5.00
N LEU A 139 15.44 12.54 5.38
CA LEU A 139 14.00 12.74 5.25
C LEU A 139 13.53 13.98 6.05
N PRO A 140 13.00 15.02 5.40
CA PRO A 140 12.46 16.20 6.05
C PRO A 140 11.21 15.88 6.89
N SER A 141 10.96 16.69 7.93
CA SER A 141 9.92 16.44 8.96
C SER A 141 8.50 16.29 8.41
N TRP A 142 8.16 16.99 7.33
CA TRP A 142 6.85 16.90 6.67
C TRP A 142 6.57 15.54 6.00
N ILE A 143 7.59 14.83 5.49
CA ILE A 143 7.45 13.50 4.88
C ILE A 143 7.34 12.49 6.00
N ARG A 144 8.13 12.64 7.06
CA ARG A 144 8.02 11.83 8.28
C ARG A 144 6.63 11.91 8.89
N SER A 145 6.03 13.10 8.93
CA SER A 145 4.65 13.31 9.40
C SER A 145 3.58 12.66 8.52
N ALA A 146 3.92 12.18 7.31
CA ALA A 146 2.99 11.43 6.47
C ALA A 146 3.23 9.91 6.50
N LEU A 147 4.34 9.44 7.07
CA LEU A 147 4.69 8.02 7.14
C LEU A 147 4.01 7.33 8.34
N HIS A 148 2.67 7.29 8.33
CA HIS A 148 1.89 6.51 9.32
C HIS A 148 1.79 5.06 8.88
N THR A 149 2.87 4.29 9.06
CA THR A 149 2.94 2.86 8.67
C THR A 149 1.79 2.05 9.27
N GLU A 150 1.45 2.28 10.53
CA GLU A 150 0.36 1.58 11.21
C GLU A 150 -1.02 1.88 10.59
N LEU A 151 -1.29 3.15 10.29
CA LEU A 151 -2.55 3.56 9.63
C LEU A 151 -2.70 2.89 8.27
N TYR A 152 -1.66 2.94 7.43
CA TYR A 152 -1.71 2.37 6.09
C TYR A 152 -1.76 0.84 6.09
N VAL A 153 -0.97 0.19 6.95
CA VAL A 153 -0.94 -1.27 7.05
C VAL A 153 -2.28 -1.80 7.58
N LYS A 154 -2.86 -1.18 8.63
CA LYS A 154 -4.17 -1.60 9.16
C LYS A 154 -5.29 -1.41 8.14
N ILE A 155 -5.33 -0.27 7.44
CA ILE A 155 -6.32 -0.04 6.37
C ILE A 155 -6.13 -1.09 5.26
N GLY A 156 -4.89 -1.36 4.83
CA GLY A 156 -4.59 -2.36 3.82
C GLY A 156 -5.06 -3.77 4.20
N LEU A 157 -4.82 -4.19 5.45
CA LEU A 157 -5.29 -5.48 5.96
C LEU A 157 -6.82 -5.59 5.98
N ILE A 158 -7.53 -4.52 6.35
CA ILE A 158 -9.01 -4.48 6.34
C ILE A 158 -9.53 -4.64 4.90
N LEU A 159 -8.93 -3.96 3.93
CA LEU A 159 -9.32 -4.05 2.52
C LEU A 159 -9.02 -5.43 1.93
N LEU A 160 -7.82 -5.95 2.15
CA LEU A 160 -7.41 -7.26 1.66
C LEU A 160 -8.31 -8.37 2.22
N GLY A 161 -8.61 -8.29 3.52
CA GLY A 161 -9.52 -9.20 4.19
C GLY A 161 -10.93 -9.12 3.61
N GLY A 162 -11.49 -7.92 3.49
CA GLY A 162 -12.87 -7.70 3.06
C GLY A 162 -13.15 -8.04 1.59
N THR A 163 -12.17 -7.87 0.69
CA THR A 163 -12.40 -8.03 -0.75
C THR A 163 -11.82 -9.32 -1.33
N ILE A 164 -10.57 -9.66 -0.98
CA ILE A 164 -9.84 -10.77 -1.63
C ILE A 164 -10.03 -12.06 -0.84
N LEU A 165 -9.77 -12.02 0.47
CA LEU A 165 -9.72 -13.23 1.29
C LEU A 165 -11.09 -13.94 1.38
N PHE A 166 -12.17 -13.20 1.66
CA PHE A 166 -13.51 -13.79 1.71
C PHE A 166 -13.99 -14.27 0.33
N GLY A 167 -13.67 -13.52 -0.73
CA GLY A 167 -14.04 -13.88 -2.10
C GLY A 167 -13.38 -15.18 -2.56
N ASP A 168 -12.08 -15.33 -2.29
CA ASP A 168 -11.31 -16.50 -2.69
C ASP A 168 -11.64 -17.72 -1.81
N ILE A 169 -11.87 -17.55 -0.51
CA ILE A 169 -12.33 -18.64 0.37
C ILE A 169 -13.69 -19.16 -0.08
N LEU A 170 -14.64 -18.26 -0.41
CA LEU A 170 -15.96 -18.67 -0.89
C LEU A 170 -15.92 -19.37 -2.25
N LYS A 171 -15.02 -18.95 -3.15
CA LYS A 171 -14.85 -19.58 -4.48
C LYS A 171 -14.08 -20.89 -4.43
N ALA A 172 -13.01 -20.96 -3.64
CA ALA A 172 -12.11 -22.12 -3.58
C ALA A 172 -12.60 -23.20 -2.59
N GLY A 173 -13.44 -22.83 -1.64
CA GLY A 173 -14.01 -23.74 -0.64
C GLY A 173 -12.94 -24.43 0.22
N GLY A 174 -13.29 -25.59 0.80
CA GLY A 174 -12.39 -26.35 1.66
C GLY A 174 -11.15 -26.91 0.95
N LEU A 175 -11.25 -27.21 -0.36
CA LEU A 175 -10.12 -27.74 -1.14
C LEU A 175 -9.02 -26.70 -1.33
N GLY A 176 -9.38 -25.43 -1.58
CA GLY A 176 -8.41 -24.33 -1.64
C GLY A 176 -7.71 -24.10 -0.31
N MET A 177 -8.41 -24.29 0.82
CA MET A 177 -7.81 -24.13 2.14
C MET A 177 -6.76 -25.21 2.43
N ILE A 178 -7.06 -26.48 2.11
CA ILE A 178 -6.09 -27.57 2.25
C ILE A 178 -4.87 -27.33 1.35
N GLN A 179 -5.10 -26.90 0.10
CA GLN A 179 -4.01 -26.57 -0.82
C GLN A 179 -3.12 -25.44 -0.29
N ALA A 180 -3.71 -24.36 0.23
CA ALA A 180 -2.95 -23.26 0.82
C ALA A 180 -2.05 -23.74 1.96
N VAL A 181 -2.56 -24.58 2.86
CA VAL A 181 -1.77 -25.17 3.96
C VAL A 181 -0.60 -26.00 3.42
N VAL A 182 -0.85 -26.86 2.44
CA VAL A 182 0.21 -27.69 1.82
C VAL A 182 1.28 -26.82 1.16
N VAL A 183 0.89 -25.77 0.43
CA VAL A 183 1.82 -24.84 -0.21
C VAL A 183 2.65 -24.07 0.82
N VAL A 184 2.02 -23.55 1.88
CA VAL A 184 2.72 -22.83 2.96
C VAL A 184 3.80 -23.72 3.59
N PHE A 185 3.46 -24.97 3.95
CA PHE A 185 4.46 -25.90 4.49
C PHE A 185 5.55 -26.24 3.46
N GLY A 186 5.20 -26.47 2.20
CA GLY A 186 6.16 -26.78 1.14
C GLY A 186 7.18 -25.65 0.93
N VAL A 187 6.69 -24.41 0.80
CA VAL A 187 7.53 -23.21 0.65
C VAL A 187 8.38 -22.99 1.91
N TRP A 188 7.81 -23.19 3.10
CA TRP A 188 8.53 -23.04 4.36
C TRP A 188 9.72 -24.00 4.45
N TYR A 189 9.52 -25.30 4.19
CA TYR A 189 10.59 -26.29 4.21
C TYR A 189 11.66 -26.00 3.17
N PHE A 190 11.25 -25.58 1.97
CA PHE A 190 12.20 -25.20 0.92
C PHE A 190 13.02 -23.98 1.32
N ALA A 191 12.38 -22.93 1.83
CA ALA A 191 13.06 -21.71 2.28
C ALA A 191 14.01 -21.99 3.45
N PHE A 192 13.59 -22.81 4.42
CA PHE A 192 14.43 -23.24 5.53
C PHE A 192 15.65 -24.03 5.05
N TRP A 193 15.46 -24.96 4.11
CA TRP A 193 16.55 -25.72 3.52
C TRP A 193 17.55 -24.82 2.78
N VAL A 194 17.08 -23.83 2.00
CA VAL A 194 17.94 -22.85 1.33
C VAL A 194 18.70 -22.01 2.37
N ALA A 195 18.04 -21.54 3.43
CA ALA A 195 18.68 -20.75 4.48
C ALA A 195 19.78 -21.55 5.21
N LYS A 196 19.52 -22.81 5.54
CA LYS A 196 20.52 -23.72 6.12
C LYS A 196 21.69 -23.98 5.17
N LYS A 197 21.42 -24.11 3.86
CA LYS A 197 22.48 -24.26 2.83
C LYS A 197 23.37 -23.02 2.73
N LEU A 198 22.81 -21.84 2.93
CA LEU A 198 23.53 -20.56 2.99
C LEU A 198 24.22 -20.31 4.35
N LYS A 199 24.19 -21.28 5.27
CA LYS A 199 24.79 -21.21 6.62
C LYS A 199 24.23 -20.07 7.48
N VAL A 200 22.95 -19.75 7.29
CA VAL A 200 22.22 -18.84 8.17
C VAL A 200 21.93 -19.57 9.50
N ASP A 201 21.99 -18.85 10.62
CA ASP A 201 21.64 -19.39 11.94
C ASP A 201 20.21 -19.92 11.98
N ASP A 202 19.91 -20.87 12.85
CA ASP A 202 18.64 -21.58 12.90
C ASP A 202 17.49 -20.65 13.29
N GLU A 203 17.75 -19.67 14.15
CA GLU A 203 16.78 -18.62 14.50
C GLU A 203 16.45 -17.75 13.28
N TYR A 204 17.46 -17.24 12.56
CA TYR A 204 17.24 -16.41 11.38
C TYR A 204 16.67 -17.20 10.20
N ALA A 205 17.06 -18.46 10.03
CA ALA A 205 16.53 -19.36 9.00
C ALA A 205 15.04 -19.62 9.23
N THR A 206 14.63 -19.85 10.47
CA THR A 206 13.22 -20.05 10.84
C THR A 206 12.41 -18.78 10.64
N LEU A 207 12.95 -17.61 11.02
CA LEU A 207 12.31 -16.31 10.79
C LEU A 207 12.12 -16.03 9.29
N LEU A 208 13.16 -16.22 8.48
CA LEU A 208 13.11 -16.00 7.03
C LEU A 208 12.14 -16.96 6.34
N ALA A 209 12.19 -18.24 6.69
CA ALA A 209 11.29 -19.24 6.11
C ALA A 209 9.82 -18.93 6.40
N SER A 210 9.51 -18.50 7.63
CA SER A 210 8.15 -18.16 8.04
C SER A 210 7.65 -16.87 7.39
N ALA A 211 8.51 -15.87 7.24
CA ALA A 211 8.17 -14.63 6.53
C ALA A 211 7.86 -14.90 5.06
N VAL A 212 8.69 -15.68 4.37
CA VAL A 212 8.49 -15.98 2.93
C VAL A 212 7.29 -16.89 2.69
N SER A 213 7.01 -17.85 3.57
CA SER A 213 5.93 -18.81 3.36
C SER A 213 4.52 -18.28 3.64
N ILE A 214 4.40 -17.28 4.52
CA ILE A 214 3.10 -16.74 4.96
C ILE A 214 2.84 -15.35 4.34
N CYS A 215 3.86 -14.51 4.25
CA CYS A 215 3.72 -13.14 3.76
C CYS A 215 4.03 -13.00 2.25
N GLY A 216 4.42 -14.10 1.60
CA GLY A 216 4.73 -14.18 0.17
C GLY A 216 3.52 -14.32 -0.72
#